data_AF-A0A3M1AL51-F1
#
_entry.id   AF-A0A3M1AL51-F1
#
_cell.length_a   1.000
_cell.length_b   1.000
_cell.length_c   1.000
_cell.angle_alpha   90.00
_cell.angle_beta   90.00
_cell.angle_gamma   90.00
#
_symmetry.space_group_name_H-M   'P 1'
#
loop_
_entity.id
_entity.type
_entity.pdbx_description
1 polymer ?
#
loop_
_entity_poly.entity_id
_entity_poly.type
_entity_poly.pdbx_seq_one_letter_code
_entity_poly.pdbx_strand_id
1 'polypeptide(L)' 'FEASTLFCPHCRMERPVRKRLLLVLPGEDRYDYNCAACGRNLGGKVEKHRPGTLFMP' A
#
# COMPACT_ATOMS: atom_id res chain seq x y z
N PHE A 1 -12.35 -1.72 0.81
CA PHE A 1 -11.81 -2.96 0.20
C PHE A 1 -10.29 -2.88 0.15
N GLU A 2 -9.61 -3.99 0.34
CA GLU A 2 -8.14 -4.10 0.39
C GLU A 2 -7.70 -5.26 -0.51
N ALA A 3 -6.64 -5.06 -1.30
CA ALA A 3 -6.17 -6.08 -2.22
C ALA A 3 -5.38 -7.15 -1.45
N SER A 4 -5.87 -8.38 -1.46
CA SER A 4 -5.17 -9.54 -0.89
C SER A 4 -4.24 -10.22 -1.90
N THR A 5 -4.56 -10.16 -3.19
CA THR A 5 -3.77 -10.69 -4.31
C THR A 5 -3.68 -9.68 -5.45
N LEU A 6 -2.54 -9.70 -6.16
CA LEU A 6 -2.33 -8.96 -7.41
C LEU A 6 -1.49 -9.80 -8.37
N PHE A 7 -1.65 -9.56 -9.67
CA PHE A 7 -0.79 -10.16 -10.68
C PHE A 7 0.64 -9.62 -10.56
N CYS A 8 1.62 -10.51 -10.42
CA CYS A 8 3.03 -10.14 -10.41
C CYS A 8 3.65 -10.41 -11.79
N PRO A 9 4.11 -9.39 -12.54
CA PRO A 9 4.70 -9.58 -13.86
C PRO A 9 6.04 -10.34 -13.80
N HIS A 10 6.74 -10.28 -12.66
CA HIS A 10 7.99 -11.01 -12.46
C HIS A 10 7.76 -12.50 -12.18
N CYS A 11 6.80 -12.84 -11.32
CA CYS A 11 6.43 -14.24 -11.06
C CYS A 11 5.52 -14.83 -12.15
N ARG A 12 4.94 -13.97 -13.00
CA ARG A 12 4.00 -14.29 -14.09
C ARG A 12 2.74 -15.02 -13.62
N MET A 13 2.27 -14.69 -12.42
CA MET A 13 1.03 -15.25 -11.85
C MET A 13 0.47 -14.33 -10.76
N GLU A 14 -0.78 -14.57 -10.35
CA GLU A 14 -1.34 -13.97 -9.15
C GLU A 14 -0.54 -14.37 -7.92
N ARG A 15 -0.20 -13.36 -7.11
CA ARG A 15 0.53 -13.54 -5.86
C ARG A 15 -0.14 -12.78 -4.73
N PRO A 16 -0.08 -13.31 -3.51
CA PRO A 16 -0.46 -12.55 -2.33
C PRO A 16 0.44 -11.32 -2.21
N VAL A 17 -0.14 -10.22 -1.73
CA VAL A 17 0.57 -8.95 -1.56
C VAL A 17 0.72 -8.58 -0.11
N ARG A 18 1.82 -7.89 0.20
CA ARG A 18 2.07 -7.28 1.51
C ARG A 18 1.90 -5.78 1.35
N LYS A 19 0.93 -5.23 2.08
CA LYS A 19 0.77 -3.78 2.20
C LYS A 19 1.83 -3.24 3.16
N ARG A 20 2.53 -2.21 2.74
CA ARG A 20 3.53 -1.52 3.56
C ARG A 20 3.23 -0.03 3.58
N LEU A 21 3.10 0.53 4.79
CA LEU A 21 3.00 1.98 4.96
C LEU A 21 4.32 2.63 4.54
N LEU A 22 4.23 3.60 3.63
CA LEU A 22 5.36 4.37 3.15
C LEU A 22 5.44 5.72 3.86
N LEU A 23 4.31 6.40 3.97
CA LEU A 23 4.26 7.78 4.44
C LEU A 23 2.91 8.08 5.07
N VAL A 24 2.95 8.79 6.20
CA VAL A 24 1.80 9.38 6.89
C VAL A 24 1.84 10.87 6.65
N LEU A 25 0.74 11.45 6.16
CA LEU A 25 0.56 12.88 5.94
C LEU A 25 -0.68 13.37 6.70
N PRO A 26 -0.77 14.67 7.03
CA PRO A 26 -2.00 15.25 7.54
C PRO A 26 -3.15 15.05 6.55
N GLY A 27 -4.02 14.07 6.82
CA GLY A 27 -5.20 13.73 6.01
C GLY A 27 -5.03 12.58 5.01
N GLU A 28 -3.84 11.99 4.86
CA GLU A 28 -3.71 10.78 4.04
C GLU A 28 -2.53 9.89 4.44
N ASP A 29 -2.71 8.60 4.23
CA ASP A 29 -1.67 7.60 4.35
C ASP A 29 -1.37 7.01 2.97
N ARG A 30 -0.08 6.79 2.68
CA ARG A 30 0.39 6.20 1.43
C ARG A 30 1.01 4.84 1.70
N TYR A 31 0.59 3.86 0.92
CA TYR A 31 1.01 2.48 1.04
C TYR A 31 1.51 1.95 -0.30
N ASP A 32 2.45 1.02 -0.24
CA ASP A 32 2.85 0.16 -1.35
C ASP A 32 2.32 -1.27 -1.15
N TYR A 33 1.97 -1.92 -2.25
CA TYR A 33 1.70 -3.35 -2.30
C TYR A 33 2.86 -4.06 -2.96
N ASN A 34 3.54 -4.90 -2.19
CA ASN A 34 4.67 -5.67 -2.69
C ASN A 34 4.29 -7.14 -2.81
N CYS A 35 4.73 -7.79 -3.88
CA CYS A 35 4.61 -9.24 -4.04
C CYS A 35 5.21 -9.95 -2.82
N ALA A 36 4.42 -10.76 -2.12
CA ALA A 36 4.88 -11.45 -0.92
C ALA A 36 5.96 -12.51 -1.20
N ALA A 37 6.11 -12.95 -2.47
CA ALA A 37 7.07 -13.95 -2.89
C ALA A 37 8.41 -13.34 -3.34
N CYS A 38 8.39 -12.32 -4.21
CA CYS A 38 9.60 -11.74 -4.81
C CYS A 38 9.90 -10.30 -4.37
N GLY A 39 9.02 -9.66 -3.60
CA GLY A 39 9.22 -8.30 -3.09
C GLY A 39 8.99 -7.16 -4.10
N ARG A 40 8.68 -7.47 -5.37
CA ARG A 40 8.39 -6.47 -6.41
C ARG A 40 7.19 -5.60 -6.01
N ASN A 41 7.31 -4.28 -6.14
CA ASN A 41 6.18 -3.36 -6.05
C ASN A 41 5.19 -3.65 -7.19
N LEU A 42 3.93 -3.89 -6.83
CA LEU A 42 2.81 -4.20 -7.73
C LEU A 42 1.78 -3.07 -7.80
N GLY A 43 1.96 -1.99 -7.04
CA GLY A 43 1.09 -0.82 -7.02
C GLY A 43 1.09 -0.12 -5.67
N GLY A 44 0.42 1.04 -5.61
CA GLY A 44 0.25 1.81 -4.39
C GLY A 44 -1.21 2.05 -4.05
N LYS A 45 -1.47 2.39 -2.79
CA LYS A 45 -2.78 2.84 -2.29
C LYS A 45 -2.62 4.11 -1.48
N VAL A 46 -3.53 5.04 -1.69
CA VAL A 46 -3.69 6.21 -0.82
C VAL A 46 -4.99 6.06 -0.05
N GLU A 47 -4.92 6.14 1.27
CA GLU A 47 -6.08 6.16 2.15
C GLU A 47 -6.23 7.58 2.70
N LYS A 48 -7.27 8.28 2.26
CA LYS A 48 -7.59 9.62 2.77
C LYS A 48 -8.36 9.48 4.06
N HIS A 49 -7.90 10.18 5.09
CA HIS A 49 -8.61 10.33 6.35
C HIS A 49 -9.00 11.79 6.50
N ARG A 50 -10.09 12.07 7.23
CA ARG A 50 -10.35 13.47 7.61
C ARG A 50 -9.11 13.95 8.38
N PRO A 51 -8.57 15.14 8.09
CA PRO A 51 -7.47 15.69 8.87
C PRO A 51 -7.95 15.79 10.32
N GLY A 52 -7.59 14.78 11.10
CA GLY A 52 -7.75 14.81 12.55
C GLY A 52 -6.74 15.81 13.07
N THR A 53 -7.14 16.54 14.10
CA THR A 53 -6.46 17.64 14.80
C THR A 53 -5.09 17.26 15.42
N LEU A 54 -4.42 16.23 14.93
CA LEU A 54 -3.20 15.63 15.48
C LEU A 54 -1.90 16.25 14.94
N PHE A 55 -1.98 17.24 14.05
CA PHE A 55 -0.85 18.07 13.66
C PHE A 55 -0.95 19.44 14.34
N MET A 56 -0.72 19.46 15.65
CA MET A 56 -0.36 20.70 16.35
C MET A 56 1.13 20.59 16.74
N PRO A 57 2.02 21.44 16.20
CA PRO A 57 3.37 21.60 16.74
C PRO A 57 3.36 22.31 18.09
#